data_AF-A0A1H7DZT6-F1
#
_entry.id   AF-A0A1H7DZT6-F1
#
_cell.length_a   1.000
_cell.length_b   1.000
_cell.length_c   1.000
_cell.angle_alpha   90.00
_cell.angle_beta   90.00
_cell.angle_gamma   90.00
#
_symmetry.space_group_name_H-M   'P 1'
#
loop_
_entity.id
_entity.type
_entity.pdbx_description
1 polymer ?
#
loop_
_entity_poly.entity_id
_entity_poly.type
_entity_poly.pdbx_seq_one_letter_code
_entity_poly.pdbx_strand_id
1 'polypeptide(L)'
;MATYERVIRETGRFNVVDAEDRQSTVIEYTTFFLRVSLHKEYSPKKGDVSYRLADGRAVNRTQGGHFDVGNGLCRFFAVGDGAGDARLGWATRGMASDVGVQCGLH
;
A
#
# COMPACT_ATOMS: atom_id res chain seq x y z
N MET A 1 -4.07 -10.20 33.11
CA MET A 1 -3.43 -9.46 32.00
C MET A 1 -3.32 -10.39 30.80
N ALA A 2 -3.63 -9.91 29.59
CA ALA A 2 -3.37 -10.66 28.36
C ALA A 2 -2.07 -10.14 27.74
N THR A 3 -1.14 -11.04 27.46
CA THR A 3 0.14 -10.70 26.81
C THR A 3 -0.04 -10.79 25.30
N TYR A 4 0.36 -9.74 24.59
CA TYR A 4 0.36 -9.69 23.13
C TYR A 4 1.78 -9.61 22.61
N GLU A 5 2.08 -10.40 21.60
CA GLU A 5 3.29 -10.29 20.80
C GLU A 5 3.00 -9.45 19.55
N ARG A 6 3.88 -8.49 19.26
CA ARG A 6 3.80 -7.66 18.05
C ARG A 6 4.74 -8.24 17.01
N VAL A 7 4.20 -8.68 15.87
CA VAL A 7 4.96 -9.23 14.74
C VAL A 7 4.70 -8.38 13.51
N ILE A 8 5.76 -7.95 12.83
CA ILE A 8 5.67 -7.22 11.56
C ILE A 8 5.98 -8.21 10.45
N ARG A 9 5.09 -8.32 9.47
CA ARG A 9 5.27 -9.19 8.31
C ARG A 9 5.19 -8.39 7.03
N GLU A 10 6.02 -8.76 6.07
CA GLU A 10 5.81 -8.36 4.69
C GLU A 10 4.53 -9.00 4.17
N THR A 11 3.62 -8.19 3.64
CA THR A 11 2.32 -8.65 3.12
C THR A 11 2.08 -8.32 1.66
N GLY A 12 2.94 -7.49 1.04
CA GLY A 12 2.83 -7.14 -0.36
C GLY A 12 4.11 -6.54 -0.93
N ARG A 13 4.26 -6.66 -2.24
CA ARG A 13 5.29 -5.97 -3.03
C ARG A 13 4.64 -5.35 -4.26
N PHE A 14 5.03 -4.12 -4.56
CA PHE A 14 4.53 -3.34 -5.67
C PHE A 14 5.72 -2.82 -6.47
N ASN A 15 5.78 -3.19 -7.76
CA ASN A 15 6.73 -2.56 -8.65
C ASN A 15 6.18 -1.19 -9.01
N VAL A 16 7.00 -0.16 -8.82
CA VAL A 16 6.59 1.22 -9.03
C VAL A 16 7.58 1.94 -9.91
N VAL A 17 7.09 2.95 -10.62
CA VAL A 17 7.89 3.83 -11.48
C VAL A 17 7.73 5.26 -10.98
N ASP A 18 8.85 5.99 -10.89
CA ASP A 18 8.85 7.41 -10.57
C ASP A 18 8.67 8.31 -11.81
N ALA A 19 8.59 9.62 -11.60
CA ALA A 19 8.44 10.59 -12.69
C ALA A 19 9.66 10.67 -13.64
N GLU A 20 10.81 10.12 -13.25
CA GLU A 20 12.03 10.05 -14.07
C GLU A 20 12.16 8.68 -14.77
N ASP A 21 11.07 7.90 -14.83
CA ASP A 21 11.00 6.54 -15.37
C ASP A 21 11.94 5.54 -14.67
N ARG A 22 12.34 5.83 -13.42
CA ARG A 22 13.13 4.89 -12.62
C ARG A 22 12.23 3.89 -11.93
N GLN A 23 12.56 2.63 -12.13
CA GLN A 23 11.88 1.53 -11.46
C GLN A 23 12.35 1.40 -10.02
N SER A 24 11.40 1.11 -9.14
CA SER A 24 11.64 0.76 -7.75
C SER A 24 10.61 -0.27 -7.26
N THR A 25 10.74 -0.68 -6.01
CA THR A 25 9.81 -1.61 -5.38
C THR A 25 9.36 -1.06 -4.04
N VAL A 26 8.05 -0.94 -3.85
CA VAL A 26 7.43 -0.65 -2.56
C VAL A 26 7.01 -1.96 -1.90
N ILE A 27 7.36 -2.12 -0.63
CA ILE A 27 7.07 -3.26 0.20
C ILE A 27 6.04 -2.84 1.25
N GLU A 28 4.95 -3.58 1.35
CA GLU A 28 3.94 -3.42 2.39
C GLU A 28 4.29 -4.29 3.59
N TYR A 29 4.32 -3.67 4.75
CA TYR A 29 4.49 -4.32 6.04
C TYR A 29 3.21 -4.16 6.86
N THR A 30 2.60 -5.28 7.23
CA THR A 30 1.46 -5.32 8.16
C THR A 30 1.94 -5.73 9.54
N THR A 31 1.53 -4.98 10.55
CA THR A 31 1.69 -5.36 11.96
C THR A 31 0.56 -6.30 12.37
N PHE A 32 0.90 -7.38 13.07
CA PHE A 32 -0.05 -8.30 13.68
C PHE A 32 0.18 -8.37 15.19
N PHE A 33 -0.90 -8.40 15.96
CA PHE A 33 -0.88 -8.60 17.41
C PHE A 33 -1.38 -10.01 17.71
N LEU A 34 -0.48 -10.87 18.17
CA LEU A 34 -0.77 -12.25 18.52
C LEU A 34 -1.00 -12.35 20.03
N ARG A 35 -2.15 -12.88 20.44
CA ARG A 35 -2.42 -13.10 21.85
C ARG A 35 -1.79 -14.42 22.29
N VAL A 36 -0.83 -14.36 23.21
CA VAL A 36 -0.16 -15.56 23.71
C VAL A 36 -0.99 -16.17 24.84
N SER A 37 -1.37 -17.44 24.70
CA SER A 37 -2.03 -18.22 25.74
C SER A 37 -1.63 -19.68 25.62
N LEU A 38 -1.32 -20.32 26.76
CA LEU A 38 -0.91 -21.73 26.82
C LEU A 38 -2.03 -22.71 26.45
N HIS A 39 -3.30 -22.29 26.57
CA HIS A 39 -4.45 -23.21 26.51
C HIS A 39 -5.47 -22.86 25.43
N LYS A 40 -5.33 -21.70 24.77
CA LYS A 40 -6.29 -21.23 23.76
C LYS A 40 -5.55 -20.54 22.63
N GLU A 41 -5.85 -20.98 21.41
CA GLU A 41 -5.41 -20.28 20.21
C GLU A 41 -6.36 -19.11 19.91
N TYR A 42 -5.80 -17.99 19.49
CA TYR A 42 -6.55 -16.80 19.10
C TYR A 42 -6.09 -16.35 17.72
N SER A 43 -7.04 -15.94 16.88
CA SER A 43 -6.70 -15.35 15.60
C SER A 43 -5.88 -14.06 15.79
N PRO A 44 -4.81 -13.85 15.01
CA PRO A 44 -4.03 -12.62 15.05
C PRO A 44 -4.91 -11.40 14.76
N LYS A 45 -4.74 -10.33 15.54
CA LYS A 45 -5.37 -9.05 15.23
C LYS A 45 -4.50 -8.25 14.28
N LYS A 46 -5.05 -7.85 13.13
CA LYS A 46 -4.36 -6.96 12.19
C LYS A 46 -4.26 -5.56 12.80
N GLY A 47 -3.06 -5.02 12.81
CA GLY A 47 -2.74 -3.65 13.23
C GLY A 47 -2.41 -2.77 12.02
N ASP A 48 -1.48 -1.84 12.24
CA ASP A 48 -1.11 -0.84 11.24
C ASP A 48 -0.41 -1.45 10.03
N VAL A 49 -0.65 -0.82 8.88
CA VAL A 49 0.02 -1.10 7.61
C VAL A 49 1.00 0.06 7.34
N SER A 50 2.22 -0.28 6.95
CA SER A 50 3.25 0.68 6.57
C SER A 50 3.88 0.28 5.25
N TYR A 51 4.29 1.27 4.46
CA TYR A 51 4.89 1.05 3.16
C TYR A 51 6.31 1.60 3.15
N ARG A 52 7.23 0.87 2.54
CA ARG A 52 8.63 1.29 2.40
C ARG A 52 9.15 0.94 1.01
N LEU A 53 9.96 1.80 0.44
CA LEU A 53 10.77 1.45 -0.73
C LEU A 53 11.79 0.36 -0.35
N ALA A 54 12.29 -0.37 -1.35
CA ALA A 54 13.31 -1.40 -1.17
C ALA A 54 14.62 -0.87 -0.54
N ASP A 55 14.87 0.43 -0.67
CA ASP A 55 15.99 1.12 -0.01
C ASP A 55 15.71 1.50 1.46
N GLY A 56 14.53 1.16 1.98
CA GLY A 56 14.12 1.39 3.36
C GLY A 56 13.39 2.71 3.61
N ARG A 57 13.29 3.61 2.63
CA ARG A 57 12.56 4.88 2.79
C ARG A 57 11.07 4.64 2.98
N ALA A 58 10.48 5.28 3.98
CA ALA A 58 9.04 5.21 4.20
C ALA A 58 8.29 5.94 3.08
N VAL A 59 7.18 5.36 2.63
CA VAL A 59 6.26 5.98 1.69
C VAL A 59 4.84 5.89 2.21
N ASN A 60 4.01 6.85 1.82
CA ASN A 60 2.58 6.83 2.10
C ASN A 60 1.86 6.30 0.87
N ARG A 61 0.81 5.52 1.09
CA ARG A 61 -0.11 5.14 0.03
C ARG A 61 -1.24 6.16 -0.03
N THR A 62 -1.35 6.85 -1.16
CA THR A 62 -2.44 7.79 -1.42
C THR A 62 -3.75 7.05 -1.68
N GLN A 63 -4.88 7.74 -1.54
CA GLN A 63 -6.21 7.17 -1.84
C GLN A 63 -6.34 6.75 -3.32
N GLY A 64 -5.61 7.39 -4.23
CA GLY A 64 -5.55 7.03 -5.65
C GLY A 64 -4.70 5.79 -5.95
N GLY A 65 -4.09 5.15 -4.94
CA GLY A 65 -3.27 3.95 -5.12
C GLY A 65 -1.81 4.23 -5.49
N HIS A 66 -1.41 5.50 -5.63
CA HIS A 66 -0.02 5.92 -5.82
C HIS A 66 0.74 5.98 -4.49
N PHE A 67 2.06 5.99 -4.54
CA PHE A 67 2.90 6.20 -3.36
C PHE A 67 3.65 7.54 -3.40
N ASP A 68 3.82 8.16 -2.23
CA ASP A 68 4.60 9.41 -2.06
C ASP A 68 5.59 9.28 -0.89
N VAL A 69 6.72 10.00 -0.96
CA VAL A 69 7.78 9.95 0.08
C VAL A 69 7.52 10.95 1.23
N GLY A 70 6.40 11.69 1.21
CA GLY A 70 6.03 12.64 2.27
C GLY A 70 7.02 13.80 2.51
N ASN A 71 8.07 13.96 1.69
CA ASN A 71 9.13 14.95 1.87
C ASN A 71 8.86 16.27 1.14
N GLY A 72 7.62 16.53 0.71
CA GLY A 72 7.24 17.72 -0.06
C GLY A 72 7.79 17.76 -1.50
N LEU A 73 8.72 16.86 -1.84
CA LEU A 73 9.10 16.58 -3.23
C LEU A 73 8.11 15.55 -3.74
N CYS A 74 7.19 15.97 -4.61
CA CYS A 74 6.17 15.17 -5.26
C CYS A 74 6.75 14.03 -6.14
N ARG A 75 7.52 13.11 -5.56
CA ARG A 75 7.95 11.87 -6.19
C ARG A 75 6.79 10.90 -6.08
N PHE A 76 5.92 10.97 -7.07
CA PHE A 76 4.81 10.06 -7.25
C PHE A 76 5.33 8.76 -7.85
N PHE A 77 4.96 7.67 -7.20
CA PHE A 77 5.20 6.32 -7.68
C PHE A 77 3.89 5.76 -8.23
N ALA A 78 3.85 5.53 -9.53
CA ALA A 78 2.78 4.78 -10.16
C ALA A 78 3.08 3.29 -10.04
N VAL A 79 2.09 2.47 -9.69
CA VAL A 79 2.24 1.01 -9.77
C VAL A 79 2.34 0.65 -11.24
N GLY A 80 3.47 0.07 -11.64
CA GLY A 80 3.63 -0.42 -13.00
C GLY A 80 2.71 -1.60 -13.20
N ASP A 81 1.93 -1.60 -14.28
CA ASP A 81 1.17 -2.78 -14.76
C ASP A 81 2.16 -3.84 -15.23
N GLY A 82 2.87 -4.46 -14.29
CA GLY A 82 3.59 -5.69 -14.52
C GLY A 82 2.57 -6.77 -14.80
N ALA A 83 2.44 -7.14 -16.08
CA ALA A 83 1.61 -8.22 -16.59
C ALA A 83 1.46 -9.38 -15.58
N GLY A 84 0.28 -9.44 -15.00
CA GLY A 84 -0.16 -10.44 -14.05
C GLY A 84 -1.68 -10.58 -14.13
N ASP A 85 -2.17 -10.82 -15.35
CA ASP A 85 -3.50 -11.39 -15.56
C ASP A 85 -3.56 -12.73 -14.83
N ALA A 86 -4.25 -12.74 -13.68
CA ALA A 86 -5.15 -13.82 -13.29
C ALA A 86 -5.92 -13.39 -12.03
N ARG A 87 -7.00 -12.62 -12.24
CA ARG A 87 -8.31 -12.83 -11.59
C ARG A 87 -9.30 -11.73 -12.00
N LEU A 88 -9.88 -11.96 -13.17
CA LEU A 88 -11.27 -11.60 -13.46
C LEU A 88 -12.15 -11.90 -12.24
N GLY A 89 -12.92 -10.91 -11.81
CA GLY A 89 -13.64 -10.96 -10.55
C GLY A 89 -14.73 -9.89 -10.38
N TRP A 90 -15.53 -9.64 -11.41
CA TRP A 90 -16.92 -9.12 -11.41
C TRP A 90 -17.35 -8.07 -10.35
N ALA A 91 -17.73 -6.87 -10.84
CA ALA A 91 -18.76 -5.92 -10.34
C ALA A 91 -18.26 -4.49 -10.59
N THR A 92 -18.95 -3.55 -11.23
CA THR A 92 -20.33 -3.46 -11.71
C THR A 92 -20.37 -2.25 -12.65
N ARG A 93 -21.17 -2.34 -13.71
CA ARG A 93 -21.61 -1.17 -14.50
C ARG A 93 -22.31 -0.14 -13.61
N GLY A 94 -22.09 1.13 -13.90
CA GLY A 94 -22.90 2.27 -13.44
C GLY A 94 -22.05 3.55 -13.44
N MET A 95 -21.95 4.26 -14.56
CA MET A 95 -22.74 5.47 -14.87
C MET A 95 -22.31 6.74 -14.10
N ALA A 96 -22.35 7.85 -14.85
CA ALA A 96 -22.16 9.27 -14.51
C ALA A 96 -20.69 9.74 -14.48
N SER A 97 -20.17 10.37 -15.55
CA SER A 97 -20.45 11.73 -16.06
C SER A 97 -19.77 12.82 -15.23
N ASP A 98 -18.86 13.52 -15.90
CA ASP A 98 -18.59 14.96 -15.78
C ASP A 98 -18.17 15.51 -14.41
N VAL A 99 -16.85 15.69 -14.21
CA VAL A 99 -16.29 16.92 -13.60
C VAL A 99 -14.88 17.12 -14.16
N GLY A 100 -14.73 18.09 -15.05
CA GLY A 100 -13.45 18.69 -15.36
C GLY A 100 -12.90 19.46 -14.15
N VAL A 101 -11.62 19.32 -13.85
CA VAL A 101 -10.88 20.32 -13.09
C VAL A 101 -9.60 20.66 -13.84
N GLN A 102 -9.63 21.90 -14.28
CA GLN A 102 -8.72 22.68 -15.08
C GLN A 102 -7.42 22.95 -14.32
N CYS A 103 -6.27 22.63 -14.93
CA CYS A 103 -4.97 23.11 -14.48
C CYS A 103 -4.93 24.64 -14.61
N GLY A 104 -4.94 25.35 -13.49
CA GLY A 104 -4.67 26.78 -13.44
C GLY A 104 -3.20 27.04 -13.11
N LEU A 105 -2.44 27.52 -14.10
CA LEU A 105 -1.24 28.31 -13.89
C LEU A 105 -1.63 29.61 -13.15
N HIS A 106 -0.90 29.95 -12.09
CA HIS A 106 -0.31 31.30 -11.92
C HIS A 106 0.71 31.31 -10.79
#